data_AF-A0A5E4Z0Z2-F1
#
_entry.id   AF-A0A5E4Z0Z2-F1
#
_cell.length_a   1.000
_cell.length_b   1.000
_cell.length_c   1.000
_cell.angle_alpha   90.00
_cell.angle_beta   90.00
_cell.angle_gamma   90.00
#
_symmetry.space_group_name_H-M   'P 1'
#
loop_
_entity.id
_entity.type
_entity.pdbx_description
1 polymer ?
#
loop_
_entity_poly.entity_id
_entity_poly.type
_entity_poly.pdbx_seq_one_letter_code
_entity_poly.pdbx_strand_id
1 'polypeptide(L)'
;MRIADLKIRTRLSIGFGTLLILLLSMLIITLVRFVAIERANEELLTRAWAKADAAHGIDAMVRGNARRLMEAIVTTDATRRNAFNERIDANLARIAKAQEVLDKYVTSSKGKQLLDGVRQHNDAFLKARGGVISALSADQRDTALRIAQQDALPALDAMQAEAVELVTLQQKIVDETGAATSADIVFAKWLLTTLGAAAGVAGIVAAWSVTRSITRPLARAVEVAERVAQGDLSSRIDVTSRDETGQLMAALKHMNESLDQIVRRVRSGTAAIASASGQLLSGNTDLSARTEEQAASLEETASSMEQLTATVRQNADNARQARQLASNASDIAGEGGRVVERAVTSMQEIATSSTKINDIIGVIDGIAFQTNILALNAAVEAARAGEQGRGFAVVAGEVRTLAQRSAAAAKEIKTLIETSVGKVEDGSAQVRDAGRTMTEIVQAVQRVTDIMGEISAASSEQSGGIEQVNTAVMQMDQVTQQNAALVEEATAAAGSLEDQARQLREAVAVFRLSEGDAYTSGHDGDTDVAANGPRGAVLAFARARQVA
;
A
#
# COMPACT_ATOMS: atom_id res chain seq x y z
N MET A 1 31.79 -30.52 -1.86
CA MET A 1 30.67 -30.07 -1.00
C MET A 1 31.24 -29.19 0.09
N ARG A 2 30.80 -27.93 0.23
CA ARG A 2 31.20 -27.11 1.38
C ARG A 2 30.50 -27.67 2.61
N ILE A 3 31.22 -27.83 3.72
CA ILE A 3 30.62 -28.26 5.01
C ILE A 3 29.43 -27.35 5.35
N ALA A 4 29.51 -26.06 4.97
CA ALA A 4 28.49 -25.02 5.11
C ALA A 4 27.16 -25.26 4.36
N ASP A 5 27.03 -26.29 3.51
CA ASP A 5 25.76 -26.62 2.85
C ASP A 5 25.01 -27.80 3.51
N LEU A 6 25.66 -28.51 4.44
CA LEU A 6 25.04 -29.61 5.17
C LEU A 6 24.05 -29.07 6.20
N LYS A 7 22.92 -29.76 6.40
CA LYS A 7 21.99 -29.43 7.49
C LYS A 7 22.71 -29.41 8.84
N ILE A 8 22.28 -28.53 9.74
CA ILE A 8 22.84 -28.41 11.09
C ILE A 8 22.84 -29.78 11.79
N ARG A 9 21.73 -30.52 11.69
CA ARG A 9 21.62 -31.89 12.23
C ARG A 9 22.72 -32.80 11.71
N THR A 10 22.99 -32.81 10.40
CA THR A 10 24.01 -33.67 9.80
C THR A 10 25.41 -33.31 10.29
N ARG A 11 25.73 -32.03 10.45
CA ARG A 11 27.02 -31.60 11.00
C ARG A 11 27.20 -32.01 12.46
N LEU A 12 26.18 -31.81 13.29
CA LEU A 12 26.21 -32.27 14.68
C LEU A 12 26.36 -33.80 14.75
N SER A 13 25.60 -34.55 13.96
CA SER A 13 25.70 -36.01 13.92
C SER A 13 27.08 -36.50 13.49
N ILE A 14 27.72 -35.85 12.52
CA ILE A 14 29.10 -36.19 12.12
C ILE A 14 30.08 -35.85 13.26
N GLY A 15 30.04 -34.63 13.80
CA GLY A 15 30.96 -34.20 14.86
C GLY A 15 30.88 -35.06 16.13
N PHE A 16 29.66 -35.24 16.67
CA PHE A 16 29.44 -36.07 17.85
C PHE A 16 29.60 -37.56 17.57
N GLY A 17 29.17 -38.03 16.39
CA GLY A 17 29.29 -39.43 15.99
C GLY A 17 30.75 -39.87 15.88
N THR A 18 31.61 -39.08 15.24
CA THR A 18 33.05 -39.38 15.17
C THR A 18 33.69 -39.39 16.56
N LEU A 19 33.33 -38.45 17.45
CA LEU A 19 33.84 -38.41 18.82
C LEU A 19 33.42 -39.65 19.63
N LEU A 20 32.14 -40.06 19.53
CA LEU A 20 31.63 -41.26 20.19
C LEU A 20 32.31 -42.53 19.70
N ILE A 21 32.54 -42.66 18.40
CA ILE A 21 33.27 -43.81 17.83
C ILE A 21 34.70 -43.84 18.35
N LEU A 22 35.40 -42.71 18.43
CA LEU A 22 36.75 -42.64 18.97
C LEU A 22 36.80 -43.02 20.46
N LEU A 23 35.86 -42.51 21.26
CA LEU A 23 35.76 -42.84 22.68
C LEU A 23 35.43 -44.31 22.92
N LEU A 24 34.50 -44.88 22.14
CA LEU A 24 34.15 -46.30 22.22
C LEU A 24 35.35 -47.17 21.83
N SER A 25 36.07 -46.80 20.77
CA SER A 25 37.27 -47.49 20.32
C SER A 25 38.37 -47.45 21.39
N MET A 26 38.56 -46.29 22.04
CA MET A 26 39.50 -46.12 23.15
C MET A 26 39.11 -46.98 24.35
N LEU A 27 37.82 -47.05 24.70
CA LEU A 27 37.32 -47.91 25.77
C LEU A 27 37.61 -49.39 25.49
N ILE A 28 37.32 -49.87 24.26
CA ILE A 28 37.59 -51.24 23.84
C ILE A 28 39.10 -51.55 23.92
N ILE A 29 39.95 -50.68 23.39
CA ILE A 29 41.41 -50.86 23.45
C ILE A 29 41.92 -50.89 24.90
N THR A 30 41.38 -50.03 25.75
CA THR A 30 41.72 -49.99 27.18
C THR A 30 41.39 -51.32 27.86
N LEU A 31 40.18 -51.85 27.64
CA LEU A 31 39.75 -53.14 28.19
C LEU A 31 40.65 -54.29 27.72
N VAL A 32 40.97 -54.36 26.43
CA VAL A 32 41.85 -55.40 25.87
C VAL A 32 43.26 -55.34 26.49
N ARG A 33 43.81 -54.14 26.66
CA ARG A 33 45.14 -53.97 27.27
C ARG A 33 45.14 -54.28 28.77
N PHE A 34 44.05 -53.97 29.48
CA PHE A 34 43.94 -54.27 30.91
C PHE A 34 43.97 -55.78 31.16
N VAL A 35 43.23 -56.56 30.36
CA VAL A 35 43.25 -58.03 30.42
C VAL A 35 44.64 -58.60 30.11
N ALA A 36 45.38 -58.00 29.16
CA ALA A 36 46.75 -58.42 28.87
C ALA A 36 47.71 -58.16 30.04
N ILE A 37 47.57 -57.00 30.71
CA ILE A 37 48.36 -56.66 31.90
C ILE A 37 48.03 -57.60 33.06
N GLU A 38 46.75 -57.94 33.27
CA GLU A 38 46.33 -58.89 34.31
C GLU A 38 46.99 -60.26 34.11
N ARG A 39 47.00 -60.79 32.88
CA ARG A 39 47.68 -62.05 32.53
C ARG A 39 49.19 -62.00 32.75
N ALA A 40 49.85 -60.92 32.31
CA ALA A 40 51.29 -60.74 32.50
C ALA A 40 51.66 -60.63 33.99
N ASN A 41 50.83 -59.96 34.78
CA ASN A 41 51.00 -59.84 36.22
C ASN A 41 50.78 -61.19 36.93
N GLU A 42 49.79 -61.98 36.49
CA GLU A 42 49.58 -63.35 37.00
C GLU A 42 50.80 -64.24 36.68
N GLU A 43 51.33 -64.18 35.46
CA GLU A 43 52.53 -64.94 35.06
C GLU A 43 53.77 -64.56 35.90
N LEU A 44 53.97 -63.25 36.13
CA LEU A 44 55.08 -62.76 36.95
C LEU A 44 54.96 -63.19 38.41
N LEU A 45 53.81 -62.95 39.06
CA LEU A 45 53.63 -63.20 40.50
C LEU A 45 53.44 -64.68 40.83
N THR A 46 52.60 -65.41 40.07
CA THR A 46 52.21 -66.78 40.43
C THR A 46 53.16 -67.83 39.90
N ARG A 47 53.92 -67.55 38.84
CA ARG A 47 54.85 -68.51 38.21
C ARG A 47 56.30 -68.10 38.37
N ALA A 48 56.70 -66.95 37.86
CA ALA A 48 58.11 -66.56 37.85
C ALA A 48 58.63 -66.31 39.28
N TRP A 49 57.92 -65.48 40.06
CA TRP A 49 58.30 -65.15 41.43
C TRP A 49 58.19 -66.36 42.37
N ALA A 50 57.14 -67.17 42.25
CA ALA A 50 56.98 -68.41 43.03
C ALA A 50 58.15 -69.39 42.85
N LYS A 51 58.69 -69.53 41.63
CA LYS A 51 59.89 -70.35 41.37
C LYS A 51 61.15 -69.75 41.99
N ALA A 52 61.36 -68.44 41.85
CA ALA A 52 62.52 -67.78 42.42
C ALA A 52 62.52 -67.87 43.96
N ASP A 53 61.37 -67.64 44.58
CA ASP A 53 61.17 -67.80 46.04
C ASP A 53 61.43 -69.24 46.49
N ALA A 54 60.90 -70.24 45.78
CA ALA A 54 61.15 -71.65 46.08
C ALA A 54 62.64 -72.02 45.96
N ALA A 55 63.33 -71.55 44.91
CA ALA A 55 64.77 -71.77 44.74
C ALA A 55 65.58 -71.11 45.87
N HIS A 56 65.24 -69.87 46.25
CA HIS A 56 65.84 -69.19 47.40
C HIS A 56 65.59 -69.93 48.71
N GLY A 57 64.39 -70.50 48.88
CA GLY A 57 64.03 -71.34 50.01
C GLY A 57 64.95 -72.54 50.15
N ILE A 58 65.21 -73.27 49.05
CA ILE A 58 66.14 -74.42 49.04
C ILE A 58 67.53 -73.96 49.46
N ASP A 59 68.09 -72.96 48.78
CA ASP A 59 69.43 -72.42 49.05
C ASP A 59 69.61 -71.98 50.53
N ALA A 60 68.63 -71.26 51.09
CA ALA A 60 68.64 -70.85 52.49
C ALA A 60 68.59 -72.04 53.48
N MET A 61 67.76 -73.05 53.18
CA MET A 61 67.64 -74.24 54.04
C MET A 61 68.88 -75.13 53.98
N VAL A 62 69.48 -75.32 52.80
CA VAL A 62 70.70 -76.13 52.60
C VAL A 62 71.88 -75.54 53.38
N ARG A 63 72.12 -74.23 53.26
CA ARG A 63 73.14 -73.54 54.08
C ARG A 63 72.90 -73.74 55.58
N GLY A 64 71.63 -73.69 55.98
CA GLY A 64 71.23 -73.93 57.35
C GLY A 64 71.46 -75.36 57.85
N ASN A 65 71.44 -76.36 56.98
CA ASN A 65 71.62 -77.76 57.34
C ASN A 65 73.08 -78.11 57.60
N ALA A 66 74.02 -77.58 56.82
CA ALA A 66 75.45 -77.81 57.02
C ALA A 66 75.92 -77.38 58.41
N ARG A 67 75.53 -76.14 58.81
CA ARG A 67 75.82 -75.61 60.14
C ARG A 67 75.21 -76.48 61.25
N ARG A 68 73.93 -76.83 61.14
CA ARG A 68 73.22 -77.60 62.17
C ARG A 68 73.73 -79.03 62.30
N LEU A 69 74.15 -79.65 61.19
CA LEU A 69 74.79 -80.97 61.20
C LEU A 69 76.07 -80.93 62.04
N MET A 70 76.91 -79.91 61.83
CA MET A 70 78.13 -79.73 62.62
C MET A 70 77.83 -79.42 64.08
N GLU A 71 76.84 -78.57 64.38
CA GLU A 71 76.39 -78.31 65.76
C GLU A 71 75.91 -79.60 66.46
N ALA A 72 75.23 -80.50 65.74
CA ALA A 72 74.76 -81.79 66.24
C ALA A 72 75.90 -82.78 66.55
N ILE A 73 77.00 -82.74 65.78
CA ILE A 73 78.19 -83.57 65.99
C ILE A 73 79.02 -83.05 67.19
N VAL A 74 79.17 -81.73 67.29
CA VAL A 74 80.01 -81.08 68.32
C VAL A 74 79.35 -81.14 69.71
N THR A 75 78.02 -80.98 69.81
CA THR A 75 77.34 -80.95 71.11
C THR A 75 77.47 -82.25 71.91
N THR A 76 77.71 -82.13 73.21
CA THR A 76 77.70 -83.26 74.17
C THR A 76 76.32 -83.56 74.73
N ASP A 77 75.40 -82.60 74.63
CA ASP A 77 74.01 -82.69 75.10
C ASP A 77 73.10 -83.35 74.04
N ALA A 78 72.47 -84.47 74.42
CA ALA A 78 71.57 -85.24 73.57
C ALA A 78 70.26 -84.50 73.24
N THR A 79 69.72 -83.72 74.19
CA THR A 79 68.51 -82.91 73.98
C THR A 79 68.78 -81.83 72.94
N ARG A 80 69.93 -81.14 73.03
CA ARG A 80 70.35 -80.17 72.01
C ARG A 80 70.59 -80.81 70.65
N ARG A 81 71.20 -81.99 70.62
CA ARG A 81 71.41 -82.76 69.38
C ARG A 81 70.09 -83.09 68.69
N ASN A 82 69.11 -83.57 69.44
CA ASN A 82 67.78 -83.88 68.90
C ASN A 82 67.08 -82.62 68.36
N ALA A 83 67.17 -81.50 69.07
CA ALA A 83 66.63 -80.23 68.58
C ALA A 83 67.29 -79.75 67.26
N PHE A 84 68.60 -79.99 67.07
CA PHE A 84 69.25 -79.72 65.80
C PHE A 84 68.78 -80.66 64.68
N ASN A 85 68.61 -81.95 64.99
CA ASN A 85 68.07 -82.93 64.04
C ASN A 85 66.65 -82.58 63.60
N GLU A 86 65.75 -82.24 64.53
CA GLU A 86 64.38 -81.82 64.21
C GLU A 86 64.35 -80.58 63.30
N ARG A 87 65.26 -79.62 63.52
CA ARG A 87 65.39 -78.44 62.65
C ARG A 87 65.87 -78.80 61.25
N ILE A 88 66.79 -79.76 61.13
CA ILE A 88 67.22 -80.28 59.82
C ILE A 88 66.05 -81.00 59.14
N ASP A 89 65.26 -81.79 59.87
CA ASP A 89 64.06 -82.45 59.33
C ASP A 89 63.02 -81.44 58.85
N ALA A 90 62.79 -80.37 59.62
CA ALA A 90 61.91 -79.28 59.21
C ALA A 90 62.41 -78.55 57.96
N ASN A 91 63.73 -78.34 57.83
CA ASN A 91 64.32 -77.75 56.63
C ASN A 91 64.19 -78.69 55.43
N LEU A 92 64.39 -80.00 55.60
CA LEU A 92 64.21 -81.00 54.55
C LEU A 92 62.75 -81.07 54.08
N ALA A 93 61.79 -81.00 55.00
CA ALA A 93 60.37 -80.92 54.64
C ALA A 93 60.05 -79.64 53.86
N ARG A 94 60.69 -78.51 54.18
CA ARG A 94 60.56 -77.25 53.42
C ARG A 94 61.21 -77.34 52.04
N ILE A 95 62.38 -77.98 51.94
CA ILE A 95 63.05 -78.24 50.66
C ILE A 95 62.14 -79.10 49.77
N ALA A 96 61.53 -80.16 50.30
CA ALA A 96 60.60 -81.00 49.55
C ALA A 96 59.40 -80.20 49.00
N LYS A 97 58.79 -79.35 49.84
CA LYS A 97 57.70 -78.44 49.40
C LYS A 97 58.16 -77.45 48.33
N ALA A 98 59.37 -76.90 48.46
CA ALA A 98 59.94 -76.00 47.45
C ALA A 98 60.21 -76.74 46.13
N GLN A 99 60.66 -78.00 46.18
CA GLN A 99 60.83 -78.85 45.00
C GLN A 99 59.49 -79.14 44.30
N GLU A 100 58.39 -79.36 45.03
CA GLU A 100 57.05 -79.52 44.44
C GLU A 100 56.60 -78.27 43.67
N VAL A 101 56.85 -77.08 44.23
CA VAL A 101 56.57 -75.81 43.54
C VAL A 101 57.41 -75.68 42.28
N LEU A 102 58.69 -76.02 42.37
CA LEU A 102 59.60 -75.98 41.22
C LEU A 102 59.22 -77.00 40.15
N ASP A 103 58.78 -78.22 40.49
CA ASP A 103 58.28 -79.19 39.51
C ASP A 103 57.09 -78.66 38.72
N LYS A 104 56.17 -78.00 39.43
CA LYS A 104 54.93 -77.51 38.83
C LYS A 104 55.20 -76.41 37.79
N TYR A 105 56.22 -75.58 38.02
CA TYR A 105 56.42 -74.35 37.24
C TYR A 105 57.72 -74.32 36.41
N VAL A 106 58.74 -75.11 36.73
CA VAL A 106 60.03 -75.14 36.01
C VAL A 106 59.90 -75.99 34.75
N THR A 107 59.84 -75.32 33.61
CA THR A 107 59.73 -75.96 32.29
C THR A 107 61.04 -75.98 31.51
N SER A 108 61.97 -75.07 31.82
CA SER A 108 63.26 -74.96 31.12
C SER A 108 64.13 -76.21 31.32
N SER A 109 64.77 -76.68 30.25
CA SER A 109 65.69 -77.83 30.29
C SER A 109 66.77 -77.70 31.37
N LYS A 110 67.47 -76.56 31.42
CA LYS A 110 68.50 -76.29 32.43
C LYS A 110 67.94 -76.22 33.86
N GLY A 111 66.77 -75.64 34.06
CA GLY A 111 66.12 -75.59 35.38
C GLY A 111 65.72 -76.98 35.89
N LYS A 112 65.23 -77.87 35.02
CA LYS A 112 64.94 -79.27 35.38
C LYS A 112 66.20 -80.02 35.77
N GLN A 113 67.26 -79.87 34.98
CA GLN A 113 68.56 -80.47 35.28
C GLN A 113 69.08 -80.06 36.66
N LEU A 114 69.01 -78.77 36.99
CA LEU A 114 69.42 -78.26 38.31
C LEU A 114 68.53 -78.77 39.45
N LEU A 115 67.22 -78.86 39.22
CA LEU A 115 66.29 -79.40 40.23
C LEU A 115 66.55 -80.89 40.50
N ASP A 116 66.83 -81.66 39.46
CA ASP A 116 67.14 -83.09 39.58
C ASP A 116 68.48 -83.32 40.28
N GLY A 117 69.49 -82.49 40.02
CA GLY A 117 70.73 -82.53 40.79
C GLY A 117 70.51 -82.18 42.28
N VAL A 118 69.70 -81.15 42.58
CA VAL A 118 69.35 -80.80 43.97
C VAL A 118 68.70 -81.98 44.68
N ARG A 119 67.85 -82.76 43.99
CA ARG A 119 67.30 -84.01 44.54
C ARG A 119 68.37 -85.06 44.78
N GLN A 120 69.21 -85.33 43.78
CA GLN A 120 70.26 -86.34 43.86
C GLN A 120 71.21 -86.06 45.03
N HIS A 121 71.60 -84.80 45.22
CA HIS A 121 72.47 -84.40 46.31
C HIS A 121 71.74 -84.37 47.67
N ASN A 122 70.45 -84.06 47.70
CA ASN A 122 69.63 -84.19 48.90
C ASN A 122 69.53 -85.66 49.36
N ASP A 123 69.32 -86.60 48.44
CA ASP A 123 69.25 -88.04 48.74
C ASP A 123 70.61 -88.56 49.25
N ALA A 124 71.71 -88.10 48.64
CA ALA A 124 73.06 -88.38 49.12
C ALA A 124 73.29 -87.84 50.54
N PHE A 125 72.85 -86.61 50.82
CA PHE A 125 72.90 -86.01 52.15
C PHE A 125 72.07 -86.79 53.17
N LEU A 126 70.83 -87.18 52.85
CA LEU A 126 69.96 -87.97 53.72
C LEU A 126 70.62 -89.30 54.10
N LYS A 127 71.20 -90.00 53.12
CA LYS A 127 71.93 -91.25 53.34
C LYS A 127 73.13 -91.05 54.25
N ALA A 128 73.97 -90.06 53.97
CA ALA A 128 75.14 -89.74 54.78
C ALA A 128 74.76 -89.32 56.22
N ARG A 129 73.72 -88.49 56.36
CA ARG A 129 73.18 -88.06 57.65
C ARG A 129 72.66 -89.22 58.48
N GLY A 130 71.99 -90.20 57.87
CA GLY A 130 71.60 -91.44 58.56
C GLY A 130 72.80 -92.16 59.19
N GLY A 131 73.92 -92.21 58.46
CA GLY A 131 75.21 -92.71 58.96
C GLY A 131 75.75 -91.89 60.13
N VAL A 132 75.71 -90.55 60.03
CA VAL A 132 76.11 -89.64 61.12
C VAL A 132 75.26 -89.85 62.37
N ILE A 133 73.93 -89.93 62.25
CA ILE A 133 73.01 -90.13 63.38
C ILE A 133 73.27 -91.49 64.05
N SER A 134 73.46 -92.55 63.25
CA SER A 134 73.78 -93.89 63.76
C SER A 134 75.09 -93.91 64.54
N ALA A 135 76.16 -93.33 63.98
CA ALA A 135 77.46 -93.22 64.64
C ALA A 135 77.41 -92.39 65.94
N LEU A 136 76.67 -91.27 65.95
CA LEU A 136 76.46 -90.45 67.15
C LEU A 136 75.62 -91.16 68.23
N SER A 137 74.72 -92.06 67.85
CA SER A 137 73.92 -92.87 68.77
C SER A 137 74.72 -94.03 69.38
N ALA A 138 75.74 -94.50 68.67
CA ALA A 138 76.73 -95.49 69.13
C ALA A 138 77.94 -94.86 69.85
N ASP A 139 77.89 -93.55 70.14
CA ASP A 139 78.96 -92.74 70.75
C ASP A 139 80.29 -92.68 69.96
N GLN A 140 80.25 -93.00 68.66
CA GLN A 140 81.41 -93.00 67.76
C GLN A 140 81.56 -91.64 67.06
N ARG A 141 81.95 -90.60 67.81
CA ARG A 141 82.03 -89.22 67.29
C ARG A 141 83.03 -89.04 66.15
N ASP A 142 84.21 -89.66 66.22
CA ASP A 142 85.21 -89.53 65.15
C ASP A 142 84.73 -90.16 63.84
N THR A 143 83.97 -91.26 63.93
CA THR A 143 83.30 -91.88 62.78
C THR A 143 82.20 -90.98 62.24
N ALA A 144 81.38 -90.37 63.11
CA ALA A 144 80.35 -89.42 62.70
C ALA A 144 80.94 -88.19 62.01
N LEU A 145 82.04 -87.64 62.53
CA LEU A 145 82.74 -86.50 61.96
C LEU A 145 83.33 -86.84 60.58
N ARG A 146 83.92 -88.03 60.42
CA ARG A 146 84.44 -88.49 59.14
C ARG A 146 83.36 -88.68 58.09
N ILE A 147 82.23 -89.32 58.42
CA ILE A 147 81.08 -89.46 57.51
C ILE A 147 80.54 -88.07 57.14
N ALA A 148 80.48 -87.15 58.10
CA ALA A 148 80.04 -85.79 57.83
C ALA A 148 80.99 -85.06 56.87
N GLN A 149 82.30 -85.16 57.07
CA GLN A 149 83.31 -84.47 56.24
C GLN A 149 83.47 -85.09 54.86
N GLN A 150 83.38 -86.41 54.72
CA GLN A 150 83.62 -87.11 53.45
C GLN A 150 82.36 -87.24 52.59
N ASP A 151 81.18 -87.34 53.21
CA ASP A 151 79.94 -87.62 52.49
C ASP A 151 78.89 -86.52 52.66
N ALA A 152 78.54 -86.15 53.91
CA ALA A 152 77.38 -85.29 54.16
C ALA A 152 77.60 -83.81 53.78
N LEU A 153 78.77 -83.24 54.13
CA LEU A 153 79.11 -81.86 53.80
C LEU A 153 79.35 -81.69 52.29
N PRO A 154 80.10 -82.56 51.58
CA PRO A 154 80.21 -82.48 50.13
C PRO A 154 78.88 -82.61 49.40
N ALA A 155 77.96 -83.45 49.90
CA ALA A 155 76.60 -83.55 49.35
C ALA A 155 75.81 -82.25 49.55
N LEU A 156 75.91 -81.60 50.72
CA LEU A 156 75.30 -80.29 50.95
C LEU A 156 75.93 -79.18 50.11
N ASP A 157 77.25 -79.18 49.92
CA ASP A 157 77.96 -78.20 49.10
C ASP A 157 77.55 -78.33 47.62
N ALA A 158 77.46 -79.55 47.10
CA ALA A 158 76.99 -79.81 45.74
C ALA A 158 75.52 -79.41 45.56
N MET A 159 74.66 -79.75 46.53
CA MET A 159 73.26 -79.32 46.57
C MET A 159 73.14 -77.80 46.62
N GLN A 160 74.00 -77.13 47.39
CA GLN A 160 74.02 -75.67 47.49
C GLN A 160 74.46 -75.04 46.17
N ALA A 161 75.49 -75.56 45.51
CA ALA A 161 75.97 -75.03 44.24
C ALA A 161 74.87 -75.02 43.17
N GLU A 162 74.12 -76.12 43.06
CA GLU A 162 73.00 -76.20 42.11
C GLU A 162 71.79 -75.38 42.55
N ALA A 163 71.51 -75.28 43.85
CA ALA A 163 70.47 -74.39 44.36
C ALA A 163 70.79 -72.91 44.07
N VAL A 164 72.04 -72.49 44.19
CA VAL A 164 72.50 -71.14 43.83
C VAL A 164 72.39 -70.89 42.32
N GLU A 165 72.76 -71.86 41.50
CA GLU A 165 72.59 -71.76 40.04
C GLU A 165 71.10 -71.69 39.66
N LEU A 166 70.25 -72.44 40.35
CA LEU A 166 68.80 -72.42 40.16
C LEU A 166 68.19 -71.08 40.57
N VAL A 167 68.61 -70.51 41.70
CA VAL A 167 68.27 -69.15 42.13
C VAL A 167 68.63 -68.14 41.04
N THR A 168 69.88 -68.21 40.54
CA THR A 168 70.37 -67.28 39.52
C THR A 168 69.54 -67.37 38.24
N LEU A 169 69.21 -68.59 37.80
CA LEU A 169 68.36 -68.83 36.63
C LEU A 169 66.94 -68.29 36.83
N GLN A 170 66.30 -68.58 37.97
CA GLN A 170 64.92 -68.13 38.20
C GLN A 170 64.85 -66.62 38.43
N GLN A 171 65.84 -66.02 39.10
CA GLN A 171 65.92 -64.56 39.25
C GLN A 171 66.06 -63.87 37.90
N LYS A 172 66.91 -64.39 37.00
CA LYS A 172 67.03 -63.86 35.64
C LYS A 172 65.70 -63.93 34.87
N ILE A 173 64.94 -65.01 35.01
CA ILE A 173 63.62 -65.15 34.37
C ILE A 173 62.62 -64.11 34.93
N VAL A 174 62.63 -63.88 36.25
CA VAL A 174 61.81 -62.84 36.91
C VAL A 174 62.17 -61.45 36.38
N ASP A 175 63.46 -61.14 36.28
CA ASP A 175 63.93 -59.84 35.79
C ASP A 175 63.56 -59.63 34.31
N GLU A 176 63.73 -60.64 33.45
CA GLU A 176 63.37 -60.58 32.03
C GLU A 176 61.85 -60.44 31.82
N THR A 177 61.05 -61.22 32.55
CA THR A 177 59.57 -61.16 32.47
C THR A 177 59.04 -59.84 33.06
N GLY A 178 59.66 -59.35 34.13
CA GLY A 178 59.36 -58.06 34.73
C GLY A 178 59.67 -56.90 33.79
N ALA A 179 60.83 -56.92 33.12
CA ALA A 179 61.21 -55.92 32.12
C ALA A 179 60.26 -55.90 30.91
N ALA A 180 59.88 -57.07 30.39
CA ALA A 180 58.92 -57.19 29.29
C ALA A 180 57.54 -56.64 29.69
N THR A 181 57.04 -57.00 30.88
CA THR A 181 55.76 -56.51 31.42
C THR A 181 55.78 -54.99 31.61
N SER A 182 56.89 -54.44 32.11
CA SER A 182 57.05 -52.98 32.26
C SER A 182 57.04 -52.26 30.91
N ALA A 183 57.72 -52.81 29.90
CA ALA A 183 57.71 -52.25 28.54
C ALA A 183 56.30 -52.22 27.94
N ASP A 184 55.53 -53.31 28.10
CA ASP A 184 54.14 -53.39 27.64
C ASP A 184 53.22 -52.38 28.34
N ILE A 185 53.39 -52.17 29.65
CA ILE A 185 52.66 -51.16 30.41
C ILE A 185 52.98 -49.75 29.92
N VAL A 186 54.26 -49.44 29.69
CA VAL A 186 54.69 -48.12 29.18
C VAL A 186 54.14 -47.88 27.77
N PHE A 187 54.19 -48.89 26.90
CA PHE A 187 53.60 -48.81 25.56
C PHE A 187 52.09 -48.57 25.63
N ALA A 188 51.37 -49.32 26.45
CA ALA A 188 49.93 -49.15 26.65
C ALA A 188 49.58 -47.74 27.15
N LYS A 189 50.36 -47.19 28.09
CA LYS A 189 50.18 -45.80 28.58
C LYS A 189 50.35 -44.77 27.47
N TRP A 190 51.40 -44.87 26.66
CA TRP A 190 51.64 -43.94 25.56
C TRP A 190 50.57 -44.05 24.46
N LEU A 191 50.16 -45.26 24.11
CA LEU A 191 49.08 -45.48 23.14
C LEU A 191 47.75 -44.86 23.61
N LEU A 192 47.37 -45.07 24.88
CA LEU A 192 46.13 -44.49 25.42
C LEU A 192 46.22 -42.97 25.54
N THR A 193 47.37 -42.42 25.94
CA THR A 193 47.57 -40.97 26.05
C THR A 193 47.51 -40.29 24.68
N THR A 194 48.13 -40.88 23.66
CA THR A 194 48.11 -40.33 22.29
C THR A 194 46.72 -40.41 21.66
N LEU A 195 46.00 -41.54 21.82
CA LEU A 195 44.62 -41.66 21.37
C LEU A 195 43.68 -40.69 22.09
N GLY A 196 43.84 -40.53 23.41
CA GLY A 196 43.08 -39.57 24.21
C GLY A 196 43.33 -38.13 23.78
N ALA A 197 44.59 -37.76 23.55
CA ALA A 197 44.96 -36.44 23.04
C ALA A 197 44.38 -36.18 21.63
N ALA A 198 44.49 -37.16 20.73
CA ALA A 198 43.93 -37.06 19.38
C ALA A 198 42.40 -36.90 19.39
N ALA A 199 41.69 -37.66 20.23
CA ALA A 199 40.25 -37.53 20.42
C ALA A 199 39.87 -36.15 20.99
N GLY A 200 40.65 -35.65 21.96
CA GLY A 200 40.46 -34.31 22.52
C GLY A 200 40.62 -33.19 21.48
N VAL A 201 41.69 -33.24 20.69
CA VAL A 201 41.92 -32.27 19.60
C VAL A 201 40.81 -32.33 18.55
N ALA A 202 40.41 -33.54 18.14
CA ALA A 202 39.30 -33.71 17.19
C ALA A 202 37.98 -33.12 17.74
N GLY A 203 37.72 -33.31 19.04
CA GLY A 203 36.56 -32.72 19.71
C GLY A 203 36.58 -31.20 19.74
N ILE A 204 37.73 -30.58 20.05
CA ILE A 204 37.89 -29.12 20.04
C ILE A 204 37.67 -28.55 18.64
N VAL A 205 38.27 -29.16 17.60
CA VAL A 205 38.12 -28.72 16.21
C VAL A 205 36.67 -28.85 15.73
N ALA A 206 36.01 -29.97 16.04
CA ALA A 206 34.60 -30.18 15.72
C ALA A 206 33.71 -29.14 16.41
N ALA A 207 33.90 -28.92 17.72
CA ALA A 207 33.14 -27.93 18.49
C ALA A 207 33.34 -26.51 17.94
N TRP A 208 34.59 -26.10 17.69
CA TRP A 208 34.90 -24.78 17.15
C TRP A 208 34.29 -24.58 15.76
N SER A 209 34.40 -25.57 14.87
CA SER A 209 33.85 -25.52 13.51
C SER A 209 32.31 -25.43 13.53
N VAL A 210 31.64 -26.26 14.33
CA VAL A 210 30.17 -26.25 14.45
C VAL A 210 29.69 -24.92 15.03
N THR A 211 30.27 -24.47 16.14
CA THR A 211 29.93 -23.19 16.78
C THR A 211 30.10 -22.03 15.81
N ARG A 212 31.24 -21.93 15.13
CA ARG A 212 31.52 -20.87 14.16
C ARG A 212 30.56 -20.91 12.97
N SER A 213 30.17 -22.10 12.52
CA SER A 213 29.26 -22.29 11.39
C SER A 213 27.81 -21.89 11.68
N ILE A 214 27.38 -21.90 12.95
CA ILE A 214 26.02 -21.58 13.36
C ILE A 214 25.93 -20.14 13.87
N THR A 215 26.82 -19.74 14.77
CA THR A 215 26.76 -18.43 15.44
C THR A 215 26.98 -17.25 14.50
N ARG A 216 27.88 -17.38 13.50
CA ARG A 216 28.17 -16.28 12.57
C ARG A 216 27.01 -15.96 11.61
N PRO A 217 26.37 -16.94 10.94
CA PRO A 217 25.17 -16.67 10.15
C PRO A 217 24.01 -16.13 11.00
N LEU A 218 23.80 -16.68 12.21
CA LEU A 218 22.75 -16.18 13.10
C LEU A 218 22.99 -14.73 13.56
N ALA A 219 24.23 -14.36 13.89
CA ALA A 219 24.56 -12.97 14.22
C ALA A 219 24.28 -12.01 13.05
N ARG A 220 24.59 -12.42 11.82
CA ARG A 220 24.25 -11.64 10.61
C ARG A 220 22.74 -11.55 10.38
N ALA A 221 21.99 -12.62 10.65
CA ALA A 221 20.53 -12.59 10.57
C ALA A 221 19.92 -11.59 11.56
N VAL A 222 20.45 -11.54 12.79
CA VAL A 222 20.06 -10.54 13.80
C VAL A 222 20.39 -9.13 13.34
N GLU A 223 21.60 -8.88 12.82
CA GLU A 223 22.01 -7.58 12.29
C GLU A 223 21.08 -7.10 11.17
N VAL A 224 20.69 -7.99 10.26
CA VAL A 224 19.71 -7.68 9.20
C VAL A 224 18.34 -7.36 9.78
N ALA A 225 17.86 -8.13 10.74
CA ALA A 225 16.58 -7.88 11.38
C ALA A 225 16.57 -6.55 12.15
N GLU A 226 17.67 -6.21 12.84
CA GLU A 226 17.84 -4.93 13.53
C GLU A 226 17.87 -3.75 12.55
N ARG A 227 18.56 -3.88 11.41
CA ARG A 227 18.52 -2.87 10.34
C ARG A 227 17.11 -2.64 9.81
N VAL A 228 16.37 -3.72 9.51
CA VAL A 228 14.98 -3.62 9.06
C VAL A 228 14.10 -2.96 10.13
N ALA A 229 14.29 -3.29 11.41
CA ALA A 229 13.55 -2.68 12.52
C ALA A 229 13.87 -1.18 12.70
N GLN A 230 15.08 -0.75 12.34
CA GLN A 230 15.48 0.66 12.31
C GLN A 230 15.05 1.39 11.02
N GLY A 231 14.36 0.68 10.11
CA GLY A 231 13.91 1.21 8.83
C GLY A 231 14.95 1.15 7.71
N ASP A 232 16.13 0.57 7.93
CA ASP A 232 17.13 0.42 6.87
C ASP A 232 16.85 -0.82 6.00
N LEU A 233 16.26 -0.58 4.83
CA LEU A 233 15.99 -1.57 3.78
C LEU A 233 17.05 -1.52 2.66
N SER A 234 18.08 -0.68 2.79
CA SER A 234 19.14 -0.54 1.77
C SER A 234 20.16 -1.68 1.80
N SER A 235 20.12 -2.52 2.84
CA SER A 235 21.12 -3.57 3.03
C SER A 235 21.00 -4.68 2.00
N ARG A 236 22.09 -4.99 1.31
CA ARG A 236 22.18 -6.16 0.44
C ARG A 236 22.34 -7.44 1.27
N ILE A 237 21.37 -8.34 1.16
CA ILE A 237 21.36 -9.61 1.88
C ILE A 237 21.81 -10.74 0.92
N ASP A 238 23.03 -11.23 1.12
CA ASP A 238 23.59 -12.33 0.32
C ASP A 238 23.44 -13.68 1.04
N VAL A 239 22.79 -14.64 0.38
CA VAL A 239 22.58 -16.00 0.90
C VAL A 239 23.74 -16.90 0.45
N THR A 240 24.62 -17.26 1.39
CA THR A 240 25.86 -17.99 1.09
C THR A 240 25.81 -19.50 1.39
N SER A 241 24.73 -20.00 1.99
CA SER A 241 24.56 -21.43 2.35
C SER A 241 23.16 -21.93 1.98
N ARG A 242 23.01 -23.26 1.90
CA ARG A 242 21.72 -23.94 1.66
C ARG A 242 21.14 -24.65 2.88
N ASP A 243 21.81 -24.54 4.03
CA ASP A 243 21.36 -25.08 5.31
C ASP A 243 20.23 -24.23 5.92
N GLU A 244 19.79 -24.60 7.12
CA GLU A 244 18.71 -23.91 7.84
C GLU A 244 19.02 -22.41 8.07
N THR A 245 20.29 -22.06 8.29
CA THR A 245 20.69 -20.64 8.42
C THR A 245 20.64 -19.91 7.08
N GLY A 246 20.96 -20.58 5.97
CA GLY A 246 20.80 -20.04 4.63
C GLY A 246 19.34 -19.81 4.26
N GLN A 247 18.45 -20.73 4.65
CA GLN A 247 17.00 -20.57 4.47
C GLN A 247 16.46 -19.39 5.28
N LEU A 248 16.90 -19.22 6.53
CA LEU A 248 16.57 -18.04 7.34
C LEU A 248 17.03 -16.73 6.65
N MET A 249 18.26 -16.69 6.15
CA MET A 249 18.77 -15.52 5.42
C MET A 249 17.99 -15.25 4.13
N ALA A 250 17.58 -16.29 3.40
CA ALA A 250 16.74 -16.15 2.22
C ALA A 250 15.35 -15.59 2.55
N ALA A 251 14.73 -16.04 3.64
CA ALA A 251 13.46 -15.51 4.11
C ALA A 251 13.58 -14.03 4.53
N LEU A 252 14.65 -13.66 5.24
CA LEU A 252 14.94 -12.26 5.59
C LEU A 252 15.18 -11.40 4.36
N LYS A 253 15.88 -11.92 3.34
CA LYS A 253 16.06 -11.25 2.05
C LYS A 253 14.72 -10.94 1.39
N HIS A 254 13.87 -11.96 1.25
CA HIS A 254 12.55 -11.80 0.64
C HIS A 254 11.65 -10.83 1.41
N MET A 255 11.70 -10.85 2.75
CA MET A 255 11.00 -9.90 3.61
C MET A 255 11.48 -8.46 3.36
N ASN A 256 12.80 -8.24 3.30
CA ASN A 256 13.38 -6.93 3.04
C ASN A 256 12.97 -6.40 1.64
N GLU A 257 13.12 -7.22 0.60
CA GLU A 257 12.71 -6.87 -0.77
C GLU A 257 11.21 -6.55 -0.87
N SER A 258 10.36 -7.32 -0.17
CA SER A 258 8.91 -7.07 -0.14
C SER A 258 8.57 -5.75 0.55
N LEU A 259 9.24 -5.45 1.68
CA LEU A 259 9.06 -4.19 2.40
C LEU A 259 9.55 -2.99 1.57
N ASP A 260 10.70 -3.10 0.90
CA ASP A 260 11.23 -2.06 0.00
C ASP A 260 10.22 -1.75 -1.12
N GLN A 261 9.66 -2.78 -1.76
CA GLN A 261 8.61 -2.60 -2.78
C GLN A 261 7.34 -1.95 -2.24
N ILE A 262 6.87 -2.35 -1.06
CA ILE A 262 5.68 -1.74 -0.43
C ILE A 262 5.94 -0.26 -0.14
N VAL A 263 7.08 0.07 0.46
CA VAL A 263 7.45 1.46 0.77
C VAL A 263 7.58 2.29 -0.51
N ARG A 264 8.18 1.75 -1.59
CA ARG A 264 8.23 2.43 -2.90
C ARG A 264 6.84 2.71 -3.46
N ARG A 265 5.93 1.72 -3.43
CA ARG A 265 4.55 1.90 -3.89
C ARG A 265 3.80 2.94 -3.07
N VAL A 266 3.99 2.96 -1.75
CA VAL A 266 3.38 3.98 -0.88
C VAL A 266 3.96 5.37 -1.17
N ARG A 267 5.29 5.52 -1.34
CA ARG A 267 5.90 6.80 -1.73
C ARG A 267 5.40 7.30 -3.08
N SER A 268 5.31 6.43 -4.07
CA SER A 268 4.77 6.80 -5.39
C SER A 268 3.29 7.15 -5.32
N GLY A 269 2.49 6.38 -4.58
CA GLY A 269 1.05 6.62 -4.42
C GLY A 269 0.76 7.92 -3.68
N THR A 270 1.49 8.21 -2.60
CA THR A 270 1.37 9.48 -1.86
C THR A 270 1.80 10.69 -2.70
N ALA A 271 2.86 10.57 -3.50
CA ALA A 271 3.25 11.62 -4.44
C ALA A 271 2.16 11.89 -5.49
N ALA A 272 1.53 10.83 -6.02
CA ALA A 272 0.41 10.97 -6.95
C ALA A 272 -0.82 11.63 -6.30
N ILE A 273 -1.16 11.27 -5.06
CA ILE A 273 -2.25 11.89 -4.30
C ILE A 273 -1.95 13.37 -4.04
N ALA A 274 -0.73 13.72 -3.63
CA ALA A 274 -0.34 15.10 -3.40
C ALA A 274 -0.45 15.93 -4.69
N SER A 275 0.03 15.40 -5.82
CA SER A 275 -0.11 16.05 -7.13
C SER A 275 -1.57 16.22 -7.54
N ALA A 276 -2.40 15.18 -7.40
CA ALA A 276 -3.82 15.24 -7.76
C ALA A 276 -4.58 16.22 -6.85
N SER A 277 -4.27 16.26 -5.56
CA SER A 277 -4.87 17.20 -4.60
C SER A 277 -4.51 18.65 -4.94
N GLY A 278 -3.24 18.90 -5.32
CA GLY A 278 -2.82 20.22 -5.81
C GLY A 278 -3.55 20.64 -7.09
N GLN A 279 -3.80 19.70 -8.01
CA GLN A 279 -4.62 19.96 -9.21
C GLN A 279 -6.08 20.25 -8.85
N LEU A 280 -6.66 19.54 -7.88
CA LEU A 280 -8.02 19.80 -7.39
C LEU A 280 -8.14 21.17 -6.75
N LEU A 281 -7.18 21.58 -5.91
CA LEU A 281 -7.14 22.92 -5.31
C LEU A 281 -7.10 24.01 -6.38
N SER A 282 -6.23 23.87 -7.39
CA SER A 282 -6.17 24.80 -8.51
C SER A 282 -7.48 24.83 -9.30
N GLY A 283 -8.08 23.66 -9.56
CA GLY A 283 -9.36 23.55 -10.28
C GLY A 283 -10.53 24.17 -9.50
N ASN A 284 -10.56 23.99 -8.18
CA ASN A 284 -11.55 24.63 -7.32
C ASN A 284 -11.38 26.15 -7.23
N THR A 285 -10.16 26.64 -7.27
CA THR A 285 -9.89 28.09 -7.32
C THR A 285 -10.47 28.71 -8.60
N ASP A 286 -10.28 28.04 -9.74
CA ASP A 286 -10.89 28.44 -11.03
C ASP A 286 -12.43 28.36 -10.97
N LEU A 287 -12.97 27.28 -10.40
CA LEU A 287 -14.42 27.12 -10.24
C LEU A 287 -15.01 28.19 -9.31
N SER A 288 -14.31 28.57 -8.24
CA SER A 288 -14.69 29.67 -7.35
C SER A 288 -14.81 30.97 -8.13
N ALA A 289 -13.77 31.34 -8.88
CA ALA A 289 -13.75 32.57 -9.67
C ALA A 289 -14.90 32.61 -10.70
N ARG A 290 -15.17 31.50 -11.38
CA ARG A 290 -16.30 31.39 -12.32
C ARG A 290 -17.65 31.44 -11.64
N THR A 291 -17.77 30.90 -10.42
CA THR A 291 -19.00 30.96 -9.61
C THR A 291 -19.28 32.39 -9.15
N GLU A 292 -18.24 33.14 -8.75
CA GLU A 292 -18.32 34.56 -8.43
C GLU A 292 -18.70 35.41 -9.65
N GLU A 293 -18.10 35.17 -10.81
CA GLU A 293 -18.45 35.84 -12.07
C GLU A 293 -19.90 35.53 -12.49
N GLN A 294 -20.34 34.28 -12.32
CA GLN A 294 -21.72 33.87 -12.59
C GLN A 294 -22.70 34.56 -11.62
N ALA A 295 -22.35 34.69 -10.34
CA ALA A 295 -23.17 35.41 -9.37
C ALA A 295 -23.33 36.88 -9.77
N ALA A 296 -22.24 37.57 -10.14
CA ALA A 296 -22.29 38.95 -10.60
C ALA A 296 -23.14 39.10 -11.88
N SER A 297 -23.01 38.16 -12.82
CA SER A 297 -23.81 38.16 -14.06
C SER A 297 -25.30 37.93 -13.80
N LEU A 298 -25.64 37.09 -12.81
CA LEU A 298 -27.02 36.85 -12.38
C LEU A 298 -27.62 38.09 -11.70
N GLU A 299 -26.82 38.80 -10.90
CA GLU A 299 -27.25 40.05 -10.25
C GLU A 299 -27.56 41.15 -11.29
N GLU A 300 -26.70 41.32 -12.30
CA GLU A 300 -26.96 42.25 -13.42
C GLU A 300 -28.18 41.84 -14.25
N THR A 301 -28.35 40.53 -14.49
CA THR A 301 -29.51 39.98 -15.20
C THR A 301 -30.79 40.22 -14.41
N ALA A 302 -30.78 39.99 -13.09
CA ALA A 302 -31.93 40.23 -12.22
C ALA A 302 -32.32 41.72 -12.23
N SER A 303 -31.36 42.63 -12.12
CA SER A 303 -31.60 44.08 -12.21
C SER A 303 -32.18 44.48 -13.58
N SER A 304 -31.63 43.94 -14.67
CA SER A 304 -32.15 44.17 -16.03
C SER A 304 -33.58 43.66 -16.18
N MET A 305 -33.90 42.52 -15.56
CA MET A 305 -35.23 41.92 -15.55
C MET A 305 -36.24 42.76 -14.76
N GLU A 306 -35.85 43.35 -13.62
CA GLU A 306 -36.70 44.31 -12.90
C GLU A 306 -37.01 45.54 -13.76
N GLN A 307 -36.00 46.10 -14.42
CA GLN A 307 -36.18 47.25 -15.31
C GLN A 307 -37.06 46.92 -16.52
N LEU A 308 -36.88 45.75 -17.13
CA LEU A 308 -37.72 45.25 -18.21
C LEU A 308 -39.17 45.04 -17.75
N THR A 309 -39.37 44.44 -16.57
CA THR A 309 -40.70 44.24 -15.96
C THR A 309 -41.41 45.57 -15.77
N ALA A 310 -40.71 46.58 -15.24
CA ALA A 310 -41.25 47.92 -15.05
C ALA A 310 -41.65 48.56 -16.39
N THR A 311 -40.79 48.44 -17.40
CA THR A 311 -41.03 49.01 -18.75
C THR A 311 -42.23 48.34 -19.44
N VAL A 312 -42.34 47.01 -19.35
CA VAL A 312 -43.46 46.26 -19.95
C VAL A 312 -44.78 46.60 -19.24
N ARG A 313 -44.79 46.72 -17.91
CA ARG A 313 -45.96 47.19 -17.16
C ARG A 313 -46.37 48.60 -17.57
N GLN A 314 -45.40 49.51 -17.68
CA GLN A 314 -45.65 50.88 -18.13
C GLN A 314 -46.21 50.90 -19.56
N ASN A 315 -45.71 50.06 -20.47
CA ASN A 315 -46.24 49.95 -21.83
C ASN A 315 -47.68 49.43 -21.87
N ALA A 316 -48.01 48.43 -21.04
CA ALA A 316 -49.38 47.94 -20.91
C ALA A 316 -50.34 49.04 -20.44
N ASP A 317 -49.94 49.82 -19.43
CA ASP A 317 -50.75 50.91 -18.90
C ASP A 317 -50.87 52.08 -19.90
N ASN A 318 -49.78 52.44 -20.58
CA ASN A 318 -49.79 53.43 -21.66
C ASN A 318 -50.72 53.01 -22.80
N ALA A 319 -50.70 51.74 -23.20
CA ALA A 319 -51.59 51.21 -24.24
C ALA A 319 -53.06 51.27 -23.80
N ARG A 320 -53.37 50.93 -22.55
CA ARG A 320 -54.74 51.09 -21.99
C ARG A 320 -55.19 52.55 -22.00
N GLN A 321 -54.33 53.47 -21.57
CA GLN A 321 -54.63 54.90 -21.54
C GLN A 321 -54.83 55.47 -22.95
N ALA A 322 -53.95 55.11 -23.89
CA ALA A 322 -54.06 55.50 -25.29
C ALA A 322 -55.33 54.93 -25.94
N ARG A 323 -55.72 53.69 -25.60
CA ARG A 323 -56.98 53.10 -26.04
C ARG A 323 -58.20 53.89 -25.56
N GLN A 324 -58.20 54.33 -24.30
CA GLN A 324 -59.26 55.17 -23.76
C GLN A 324 -59.33 56.53 -24.46
N LEU A 325 -58.18 57.18 -24.68
CA LEU A 325 -58.10 58.46 -25.39
C LEU A 325 -58.60 58.33 -26.83
N ALA A 326 -58.22 57.25 -27.52
CA ALA A 326 -58.70 56.94 -28.86
C ALA A 326 -60.22 56.71 -28.87
N SER A 327 -60.76 55.94 -27.93
CA SER A 327 -62.22 55.76 -27.80
C SER A 327 -62.94 57.10 -27.64
N ASN A 328 -62.47 57.95 -26.72
CA ASN A 328 -63.05 59.28 -26.50
C ASN A 328 -62.96 60.17 -27.76
N ALA A 329 -61.84 60.12 -28.49
CA ALA A 329 -61.68 60.86 -29.74
C ALA A 329 -62.61 60.36 -30.84
N SER A 330 -62.87 59.05 -30.90
CA SER A 330 -63.84 58.43 -31.81
C SER A 330 -65.26 58.92 -31.53
N ASP A 331 -65.65 58.97 -30.24
CA ASP A 331 -66.96 59.49 -29.83
C ASP A 331 -67.13 60.96 -30.20
N ILE A 332 -66.11 61.79 -29.98
CA ILE A 332 -66.12 63.22 -30.36
C ILE A 332 -66.21 63.39 -31.88
N ALA A 333 -65.44 62.62 -32.65
CA ALA A 333 -65.50 62.66 -34.11
C ALA A 333 -66.87 62.18 -34.64
N GLY A 334 -67.47 61.18 -33.99
CA GLY A 334 -68.83 60.71 -34.29
C GLY A 334 -69.89 61.79 -34.05
N GLU A 335 -69.83 62.49 -32.91
CA GLU A 335 -70.74 63.62 -32.65
C GLU A 335 -70.49 64.79 -33.61
N GLY A 336 -69.22 65.07 -33.95
CA GLY A 336 -68.85 66.02 -34.98
C GLY A 336 -69.46 65.68 -36.35
N GLY A 337 -69.43 64.41 -36.74
CA GLY A 337 -70.09 63.90 -37.94
C GLY A 337 -71.59 64.18 -37.94
N ARG A 338 -72.29 63.94 -36.83
CA ARG A 338 -73.73 64.25 -36.68
C ARG A 338 -74.04 65.75 -36.75
N VAL A 339 -73.16 66.61 -36.24
CA VAL A 339 -73.31 68.07 -36.36
C VAL A 339 -73.18 68.50 -37.82
N VAL A 340 -72.18 67.95 -38.53
CA VAL A 340 -71.96 68.22 -39.95
C VAL A 340 -73.12 67.73 -40.81
N GLU A 341 -73.66 66.53 -40.53
CA GLU A 341 -74.84 66.00 -41.22
C GLU A 341 -76.05 66.92 -41.09
N ARG A 342 -76.33 67.42 -39.87
CA ARG A 342 -77.37 68.43 -39.64
C ARG A 342 -77.12 69.72 -40.44
N ALA A 343 -75.87 70.17 -40.52
CA ALA A 343 -75.52 71.35 -41.30
C ALA A 343 -75.74 71.15 -42.82
N VAL A 344 -75.46 69.96 -43.36
CA VAL A 344 -75.80 69.61 -44.76
C VAL A 344 -77.31 69.69 -44.98
N THR A 345 -78.11 69.13 -44.07
CA THR A 345 -79.58 69.20 -44.15
C THR A 345 -80.07 70.66 -44.16
N SER A 346 -79.56 71.50 -43.25
CA SER A 346 -79.95 72.92 -43.21
C SER A 346 -79.53 73.67 -44.49
N MET A 347 -78.34 73.39 -45.05
CA MET A 347 -77.93 73.99 -46.33
C MET A 347 -78.84 73.56 -47.48
N GLN A 348 -79.29 72.30 -47.49
CA GLN A 348 -80.25 71.81 -48.49
C GLN A 348 -81.62 72.47 -48.37
N GLU A 349 -82.11 72.70 -47.14
CA GLU A 349 -83.34 73.44 -46.87
C GLU A 349 -83.23 74.90 -47.33
N ILE A 350 -82.10 75.57 -47.05
CA ILE A 350 -81.82 76.93 -47.50
C ILE A 350 -81.77 77.00 -49.03
N ALA A 351 -81.11 76.05 -49.70
CA ALA A 351 -81.06 75.98 -51.15
C ALA A 351 -82.47 75.84 -51.75
N THR A 352 -83.27 74.93 -51.20
CA THR A 352 -84.67 74.71 -51.63
C THR A 352 -85.53 75.96 -51.42
N SER A 353 -85.39 76.63 -50.27
CA SER A 353 -86.09 77.89 -49.97
C SER A 353 -85.68 79.01 -50.93
N SER A 354 -84.38 79.10 -51.25
CA SER A 354 -83.83 80.12 -52.16
C SER A 354 -84.34 79.91 -53.60
N THR A 355 -84.42 78.67 -54.08
CA THR A 355 -85.05 78.34 -55.37
C THR A 355 -86.51 78.77 -55.40
N LYS A 356 -87.27 78.50 -54.33
CA LYS A 356 -88.67 78.92 -54.23
C LYS A 356 -88.82 80.44 -54.24
N ILE A 357 -87.91 81.18 -53.59
CA ILE A 357 -87.87 82.64 -53.67
C ILE A 357 -87.59 83.09 -55.11
N ASN A 358 -86.64 82.46 -55.80
CA ASN A 358 -86.33 82.76 -57.20
C ASN A 358 -87.57 82.62 -58.10
N ASP A 359 -88.34 81.54 -57.92
CA ASP A 359 -89.60 81.31 -58.65
C ASP A 359 -90.63 82.42 -58.37
N ILE A 360 -90.80 82.82 -57.09
CA ILE A 360 -91.70 83.90 -56.69
C ILE A 360 -91.28 85.23 -57.31
N ILE A 361 -89.98 85.55 -57.32
CA ILE A 361 -89.45 86.75 -57.94
C ILE A 361 -89.66 86.73 -59.46
N GLY A 362 -89.56 85.56 -60.10
CA GLY A 362 -89.94 85.38 -61.50
C GLY A 362 -91.42 85.70 -61.77
N VAL A 363 -92.32 85.30 -60.87
CA VAL A 363 -93.74 85.68 -60.95
C VAL A 363 -93.93 87.18 -60.76
N ILE A 364 -93.23 87.82 -59.80
CA ILE A 364 -93.30 89.27 -59.56
C ILE A 364 -92.80 90.07 -60.78
N ASP A 365 -91.70 89.65 -61.41
CA ASP A 365 -91.22 90.25 -62.66
C ASP A 365 -92.25 90.09 -63.78
N GLY A 366 -92.90 88.92 -63.88
CA GLY A 366 -94.03 88.68 -64.78
C GLY A 366 -95.22 89.62 -64.52
N ILE A 367 -95.59 89.83 -63.25
CA ILE A 367 -96.66 90.77 -62.85
C ILE A 367 -96.25 92.21 -63.19
N ALA A 368 -95.01 92.61 -62.93
CA ALA A 368 -94.49 93.92 -63.26
C ALA A 368 -94.52 94.16 -64.78
N PHE A 369 -94.14 93.17 -65.59
CA PHE A 369 -94.25 93.22 -67.05
C PHE A 369 -95.72 93.35 -67.49
N GLN A 370 -96.63 92.53 -66.98
CA GLN A 370 -98.06 92.63 -67.27
C GLN A 370 -98.63 94.00 -66.89
N THR A 371 -98.25 94.52 -65.72
CA THR A 371 -98.66 95.85 -65.23
C THR A 371 -98.13 96.97 -66.13
N ASN A 372 -96.89 96.85 -66.62
CA ASN A 372 -96.29 97.79 -67.57
C ASN A 372 -97.03 97.79 -68.92
N ILE A 373 -97.49 96.63 -69.41
CA ILE A 373 -98.32 96.52 -70.63
C ILE A 373 -99.72 97.09 -70.40
N LEU A 374 -100.36 96.79 -69.27
CA LEU A 374 -101.66 97.35 -68.87
C LEU A 374 -101.61 98.87 -68.77
N ALA A 375 -100.56 99.42 -68.15
CA ALA A 375 -100.34 100.85 -68.01
C ALA A 375 -100.10 101.52 -69.38
N LEU A 376 -99.37 100.86 -70.28
CA LEU A 376 -99.20 101.34 -71.67
C LEU A 376 -100.54 101.38 -72.41
N ASN A 377 -101.34 100.31 -72.32
CA ASN A 377 -102.66 100.26 -72.94
C ASN A 377 -103.59 101.35 -72.37
N ALA A 378 -103.56 101.58 -71.06
CA ALA A 378 -104.31 102.65 -70.40
C ALA A 378 -103.84 104.05 -70.82
N ALA A 379 -102.52 104.27 -70.98
CA ALA A 379 -101.97 105.53 -71.47
C ALA A 379 -102.39 105.82 -72.91
N VAL A 380 -102.44 104.78 -73.76
CA VAL A 380 -102.92 104.88 -75.16
C VAL A 380 -104.41 105.23 -75.21
N GLU A 381 -105.24 104.57 -74.41
CA GLU A 381 -106.69 104.85 -74.39
C GLU A 381 -107.00 106.22 -73.76
N ALA A 382 -106.20 106.66 -72.78
CA ALA A 382 -106.27 108.01 -72.22
C ALA A 382 -105.89 109.09 -73.24
N ALA A 383 -104.89 108.85 -74.11
CA ALA A 383 -104.56 109.74 -75.23
C ALA A 383 -105.68 109.79 -76.28
N ARG A 384 -106.43 108.70 -76.45
CA ARG A 384 -107.58 108.58 -77.37
C ARG A 384 -108.81 109.37 -76.89
N ALA A 385 -108.98 109.53 -75.58
CA ALA A 385 -110.06 110.30 -74.97
C ALA A 385 -109.82 111.83 -74.95
N GLY A 386 -108.69 112.32 -75.47
CA GLY A 386 -108.38 113.75 -75.58
C GLY A 386 -108.28 114.47 -74.22
N GLU A 387 -108.78 115.70 -74.13
CA GLU A 387 -108.67 116.55 -72.91
C GLU A 387 -109.34 115.93 -71.67
N GLN A 388 -110.34 115.05 -71.83
CA GLN A 388 -111.01 114.37 -70.72
C GLN A 388 -110.14 113.23 -70.11
N GLY A 389 -109.14 112.74 -70.84
CA GLY A 389 -108.26 111.64 -70.44
C GLY A 389 -106.96 112.06 -69.74
N ARG A 390 -106.67 113.37 -69.64
CA ARG A 390 -105.37 113.90 -69.13
C ARG A 390 -105.00 113.38 -67.73
N GLY A 391 -105.95 113.37 -66.79
CA GLY A 391 -105.70 112.85 -65.44
C GLY A 391 -105.40 111.35 -65.44
N PHE A 392 -106.09 110.59 -66.29
CA PHE A 392 -105.86 109.15 -66.48
C PHE A 392 -104.51 108.85 -67.12
N ALA A 393 -104.06 109.66 -68.09
CA ALA A 393 -102.76 109.50 -68.73
C ALA A 393 -101.59 109.69 -67.75
N VAL A 394 -101.70 110.65 -66.82
CA VAL A 394 -100.68 110.86 -65.76
C VAL A 394 -100.63 109.66 -64.82
N VAL A 395 -101.78 109.15 -64.37
CA VAL A 395 -101.84 107.95 -63.52
C VAL A 395 -101.27 106.73 -64.25
N ALA A 396 -101.61 106.54 -65.54
CA ALA A 396 -101.07 105.46 -66.34
C ALA A 396 -99.53 105.56 -66.53
N GLY A 397 -99.01 106.78 -66.70
CA GLY A 397 -97.57 107.04 -66.71
C GLY A 397 -96.88 106.70 -65.39
N GLU A 398 -97.50 107.06 -64.26
CA GLU A 398 -96.96 106.75 -62.92
C GLU A 398 -96.99 105.24 -62.63
N VAL A 399 -98.08 104.56 -62.99
CA VAL A 399 -98.20 103.10 -62.89
C VAL A 399 -97.16 102.39 -63.76
N ARG A 400 -96.89 102.91 -64.97
CA ARG A 400 -95.84 102.38 -65.86
C ARG A 400 -94.45 102.54 -65.24
N THR A 401 -94.13 103.72 -64.73
CA THR A 401 -92.84 103.97 -64.05
C THR A 401 -92.68 103.08 -62.82
N LEU A 402 -93.74 102.89 -62.03
CA LEU A 402 -93.74 101.97 -60.89
C LEU A 402 -93.51 100.52 -61.34
N ALA A 403 -94.16 100.08 -62.42
CA ALA A 403 -93.97 98.74 -62.97
C ALA A 403 -92.54 98.50 -63.48
N GLN A 404 -91.92 99.49 -64.14
CA GLN A 404 -90.51 99.42 -64.56
C GLN A 404 -89.55 99.38 -63.36
N ARG A 405 -89.83 100.15 -62.30
CA ARG A 405 -89.06 100.10 -61.04
C ARG A 405 -89.20 98.74 -60.35
N SER A 406 -90.41 98.18 -60.31
CA SER A 406 -90.66 96.84 -59.75
C SER A 406 -89.95 95.74 -60.54
N ALA A 407 -89.92 95.81 -61.87
CA ALA A 407 -89.18 94.87 -62.71
C ALA A 407 -87.66 94.98 -62.49
N ALA A 408 -87.12 96.20 -62.40
CA ALA A 408 -85.70 96.41 -62.10
C ALA A 408 -85.30 95.86 -60.72
N ALA A 409 -86.11 96.13 -59.69
CA ALA A 409 -85.89 95.60 -58.34
C ALA A 409 -86.04 94.08 -58.29
N ALA A 410 -87.02 93.51 -58.98
CA ALA A 410 -87.20 92.05 -59.09
C ALA A 410 -85.98 91.40 -59.74
N LYS A 411 -85.43 91.99 -60.81
CA LYS A 411 -84.21 91.49 -61.47
C LYS A 411 -82.97 91.57 -60.57
N GLU A 412 -82.82 92.64 -59.80
CA GLU A 412 -81.73 92.78 -58.83
C GLU A 412 -81.83 91.74 -57.70
N ILE A 413 -83.03 91.54 -57.13
CA ILE A 413 -83.28 90.48 -56.15
C ILE A 413 -83.00 89.10 -56.77
N LYS A 414 -83.42 88.87 -58.02
CA LYS A 414 -83.18 87.61 -58.73
C LYS A 414 -81.69 87.29 -58.80
N THR A 415 -80.86 88.24 -59.22
CA THR A 415 -79.41 88.05 -59.29
C THR A 415 -78.78 87.82 -57.91
N LEU A 416 -79.26 88.50 -56.87
CA LEU A 416 -78.81 88.26 -55.48
C LEU A 416 -79.18 86.86 -54.99
N ILE A 417 -80.37 86.36 -55.32
CA ILE A 417 -80.82 85.00 -54.97
C ILE A 417 -80.03 83.96 -55.75
N GLU A 418 -79.81 84.13 -57.06
CA GLU A 418 -78.95 83.25 -57.87
C GLU A 418 -77.53 83.16 -57.30
N THR A 419 -76.95 84.30 -56.90
CA THR A 419 -75.65 84.35 -56.24
C THR A 419 -75.67 83.62 -54.89
N SER A 420 -76.74 83.78 -54.10
CA SER A 420 -76.91 83.13 -52.81
C SER A 420 -77.05 81.62 -52.94
N VAL A 421 -77.79 81.13 -53.96
CA VAL A 421 -77.90 79.70 -54.28
C VAL A 421 -76.52 79.12 -54.58
N GLY A 422 -75.72 79.78 -55.44
CA GLY A 422 -74.35 79.33 -55.72
C GLY A 422 -73.47 79.28 -54.47
N LYS A 423 -73.57 80.27 -53.57
CA LYS A 423 -72.83 80.25 -52.29
C LYS A 423 -73.28 79.14 -51.34
N VAL A 424 -74.57 78.80 -51.33
CA VAL A 424 -75.11 77.70 -50.52
C VAL A 424 -74.70 76.33 -51.10
N GLU A 425 -74.63 76.20 -52.43
CA GLU A 425 -74.11 74.99 -53.09
C GLU A 425 -72.62 74.76 -52.78
N ASP A 426 -71.80 75.81 -52.89
CA ASP A 426 -70.38 75.78 -52.50
C ASP A 426 -70.22 75.40 -51.02
N GLY A 427 -71.00 76.02 -50.13
CA GLY A 427 -71.01 75.72 -48.70
C GLY A 427 -71.45 74.28 -48.41
N SER A 428 -72.48 73.79 -49.11
CA SER A 428 -72.95 72.41 -49.01
C SER A 428 -71.87 71.41 -49.43
N ALA A 429 -71.10 71.71 -50.47
CA ALA A 429 -69.98 70.87 -50.90
C ALA A 429 -68.87 70.82 -49.83
N GLN A 430 -68.46 71.98 -49.29
CA GLN A 430 -67.45 72.04 -48.23
C GLN A 430 -67.86 71.29 -46.95
N VAL A 431 -69.13 71.42 -46.54
CA VAL A 431 -69.66 70.72 -45.36
C VAL A 431 -69.74 69.21 -45.62
N ARG A 432 -70.07 68.77 -46.83
CA ARG A 432 -70.01 67.34 -47.22
C ARG A 432 -68.60 66.77 -47.14
N ASP A 433 -67.61 67.50 -47.65
CA ASP A 433 -66.20 67.09 -47.54
C ASP A 433 -65.75 67.01 -46.09
N ALA A 434 -66.13 67.98 -45.25
CA ALA A 434 -65.88 67.91 -43.82
C ALA A 434 -66.49 66.66 -43.17
N GLY A 435 -67.70 66.25 -43.58
CA GLY A 435 -68.37 65.04 -43.10
C GLY A 435 -67.66 63.75 -43.51
N ARG A 436 -67.15 63.70 -44.74
CA ARG A 436 -66.30 62.60 -45.22
C ARG A 436 -65.01 62.52 -44.40
N THR A 437 -64.34 63.64 -44.15
CA THR A 437 -63.14 63.67 -43.31
C THR A 437 -63.41 63.21 -41.87
N MET A 438 -64.56 63.56 -41.28
CA MET A 438 -64.95 63.02 -39.96
C MET A 438 -65.07 61.49 -39.97
N THR A 439 -65.65 60.93 -41.04
CA THR A 439 -65.77 59.47 -41.21
C THR A 439 -64.40 58.80 -41.33
N GLU A 440 -63.49 59.40 -42.10
CA GLU A 440 -62.10 58.92 -42.24
C GLU A 440 -61.34 59.00 -40.90
N ILE A 441 -61.57 60.04 -40.09
CA ILE A 441 -61.00 60.17 -38.74
C ILE A 441 -61.51 59.05 -37.82
N VAL A 442 -62.82 58.79 -37.78
CA VAL A 442 -63.39 57.70 -36.96
C VAL A 442 -62.75 56.36 -37.33
N GLN A 443 -62.61 56.06 -38.63
CA GLN A 443 -61.95 54.84 -39.09
C GLN A 443 -60.47 54.77 -38.69
N ALA A 444 -59.74 55.89 -38.76
CA ALA A 444 -58.34 55.95 -38.36
C ALA A 444 -58.16 55.74 -36.85
N VAL A 445 -59.02 56.36 -36.04
CA VAL A 445 -59.01 56.23 -34.57
C VAL A 445 -59.43 54.82 -34.14
N GLN A 446 -60.34 54.16 -34.87
CA GLN A 446 -60.68 52.76 -34.65
C GLN A 446 -59.45 51.86 -34.84
N ARG A 447 -58.67 52.05 -35.91
CA ARG A 447 -57.41 51.32 -36.12
C ARG A 447 -56.40 51.55 -34.99
N VAL A 448 -56.29 52.77 -34.47
CA VAL A 448 -55.43 53.07 -33.30
C VAL A 448 -55.91 52.29 -32.08
N THR A 449 -57.22 52.21 -31.85
CA THR A 449 -57.82 51.47 -30.73
C THR A 449 -57.50 49.97 -30.81
N ASP A 450 -57.54 49.40 -32.01
CA ASP A 450 -57.22 47.99 -32.26
C ASP A 450 -55.73 47.71 -32.00
N ILE A 451 -54.83 48.55 -32.53
CA ILE A 451 -53.38 48.44 -32.29
C ILE A 451 -53.05 48.55 -30.80
N MET A 452 -53.69 49.48 -30.07
CA MET A 452 -53.49 49.58 -28.62
C MET A 452 -54.00 48.33 -27.88
N GLY A 453 -55.04 47.67 -28.39
CA GLY A 453 -55.50 46.38 -27.90
C GLY A 453 -54.45 45.28 -28.07
N GLU A 454 -53.85 45.17 -29.24
CA GLU A 454 -52.78 44.22 -29.54
C GLU A 454 -51.54 44.48 -28.67
N ILE A 455 -51.12 45.74 -28.51
CA ILE A 455 -49.97 46.11 -27.65
C ILE A 455 -50.24 45.73 -26.19
N SER A 456 -51.45 45.97 -25.68
CA SER A 456 -51.80 45.59 -24.31
C SER A 456 -51.79 44.08 -24.12
N ALA A 457 -52.25 43.30 -25.10
CA ALA A 457 -52.22 41.84 -25.04
C ALA A 457 -50.78 41.30 -25.09
N ALA A 458 -49.98 41.79 -26.04
CA ALA A 458 -48.57 41.42 -26.17
C ALA A 458 -47.76 41.80 -24.93
N SER A 459 -48.01 42.96 -24.32
CA SER A 459 -47.35 43.38 -23.09
C SER A 459 -47.72 42.49 -21.91
N SER A 460 -48.98 42.02 -21.84
CA SER A 460 -49.42 41.06 -20.80
C SER A 460 -48.74 39.70 -20.96
N GLU A 461 -48.58 39.22 -22.19
CA GLU A 461 -47.86 37.97 -22.48
C GLU A 461 -46.36 38.10 -22.15
N GLN A 462 -45.73 39.23 -22.54
CA GLN A 462 -44.35 39.53 -22.18
C GLN A 462 -44.15 39.55 -20.66
N SER A 463 -45.08 40.14 -19.90
CA SER A 463 -45.00 40.14 -18.43
C SER A 463 -44.99 38.70 -17.87
N GLY A 464 -45.83 37.81 -18.41
CA GLY A 464 -45.83 36.40 -18.01
C GLY A 464 -44.54 35.66 -18.39
N GLY A 465 -43.99 35.95 -19.58
CA GLY A 465 -42.70 35.40 -20.00
C GLY A 465 -41.54 35.88 -19.12
N ILE A 466 -41.56 37.15 -18.72
CA ILE A 466 -40.57 37.75 -17.81
C ILE A 466 -40.64 37.11 -16.42
N GLU A 467 -41.83 36.82 -15.87
CA GLU A 467 -41.98 36.10 -14.61
C GLU A 467 -41.38 34.68 -14.65
N GLN A 468 -41.54 33.96 -15.78
CA GLN A 468 -40.91 32.65 -15.97
C GLN A 468 -39.38 32.76 -16.01
N VAL A 469 -38.84 33.74 -16.73
CA VAL A 469 -37.38 33.97 -16.77
C VAL A 469 -36.86 34.38 -15.39
N ASN A 470 -37.59 35.20 -14.63
CA ASN A 470 -37.22 35.55 -13.25
C ASN A 470 -37.14 34.30 -12.36
N THR A 471 -38.13 33.40 -12.47
CA THR A 471 -38.10 32.11 -11.76
C THR A 471 -36.87 31.28 -12.12
N ALA A 472 -36.48 31.25 -13.39
CA ALA A 472 -35.27 30.55 -13.84
C ALA A 472 -33.98 31.19 -13.31
N VAL A 473 -33.92 32.53 -13.25
CA VAL A 473 -32.79 33.27 -12.66
C VAL A 473 -32.65 32.97 -11.17
N MET A 474 -33.76 32.91 -10.40
CA MET A 474 -33.72 32.51 -9.00
C MET A 474 -33.22 31.07 -8.79
N GLN A 475 -33.61 30.14 -9.68
CA GLN A 475 -33.09 28.77 -9.63
C GLN A 475 -31.60 28.71 -9.96
N MET A 476 -31.14 29.51 -10.94
CA MET A 476 -29.72 29.62 -11.25
C MET A 476 -28.93 30.19 -10.07
N ASP A 477 -29.46 31.19 -9.37
CA ASP A 477 -28.83 31.75 -8.16
C ASP A 477 -28.71 30.69 -7.05
N GLN A 478 -29.76 29.90 -6.80
CA GLN A 478 -29.70 28.80 -5.84
C GLN A 478 -28.61 27.77 -6.19
N VAL A 479 -28.46 27.41 -7.48
CA VAL A 479 -27.40 26.51 -7.94
C VAL A 479 -26.02 27.15 -7.81
N THR A 480 -25.89 28.45 -8.12
CA THR A 480 -24.65 29.21 -7.93
C THR A 480 -24.22 29.21 -6.46
N GLN A 481 -25.14 29.41 -5.52
CA GLN A 481 -24.86 29.33 -4.08
C GLN A 481 -24.46 27.92 -3.63
N GLN A 482 -25.13 26.88 -4.16
CA GLN A 482 -24.72 25.49 -3.91
C GLN A 482 -23.33 25.19 -4.47
N ASN A 483 -22.99 25.71 -5.66
CA ASN A 483 -21.65 25.56 -6.23
C ASN A 483 -20.60 26.22 -5.36
N ALA A 484 -20.86 27.40 -4.80
CA ALA A 484 -19.95 28.06 -3.87
C ALA A 484 -19.70 27.20 -2.62
N ALA A 485 -20.75 26.65 -2.01
CA ALA A 485 -20.62 25.74 -0.87
C ALA A 485 -19.85 24.46 -1.22
N LEU A 486 -20.12 23.86 -2.39
CA LEU A 486 -19.41 22.68 -2.89
C LEU A 486 -17.92 22.97 -3.14
N VAL A 487 -17.59 24.16 -3.63
CA VAL A 487 -16.20 24.60 -3.83
C VAL A 487 -15.49 24.69 -2.48
N GLU A 488 -16.10 25.25 -1.44
CA GLU A 488 -15.53 25.28 -0.09
C GLU A 488 -15.29 23.86 0.46
N GLU A 489 -16.30 22.99 0.39
CA GLU A 489 -16.20 21.60 0.85
C GLU A 489 -15.12 20.81 0.10
N ALA A 490 -15.07 20.94 -1.23
CA ALA A 490 -14.09 20.24 -2.05
C ALA A 490 -12.67 20.78 -1.83
N THR A 491 -12.52 22.08 -1.53
CA THR A 491 -11.22 22.68 -1.19
C THR A 491 -10.72 22.16 0.16
N ALA A 492 -11.60 22.09 1.16
CA ALA A 492 -11.28 21.50 2.46
C ALA A 492 -10.92 20.00 2.33
N ALA A 493 -11.66 19.24 1.51
CA ALA A 493 -11.37 17.84 1.26
C ALA A 493 -10.03 17.63 0.55
N ALA A 494 -9.72 18.44 -0.48
CA ALA A 494 -8.44 18.39 -1.18
C ALA A 494 -7.26 18.74 -0.26
N GLY A 495 -7.41 19.76 0.60
CA GLY A 495 -6.40 20.08 1.61
C GLY A 495 -6.17 18.95 2.62
N SER A 496 -7.24 18.29 3.08
CA SER A 496 -7.14 17.12 3.97
C SER A 496 -6.42 15.93 3.29
N LEU A 497 -6.65 15.70 2.00
CA LEU A 497 -5.95 14.68 1.23
C LEU A 497 -4.45 14.98 1.06
N GLU A 498 -4.10 16.25 0.83
CA GLU A 498 -2.71 16.71 0.77
C GLU A 498 -2.00 16.48 2.11
N ASP A 499 -2.65 16.82 3.22
CA ASP A 499 -2.15 16.58 4.58
C ASP A 499 -1.97 15.09 4.89
N GLN A 500 -2.94 14.25 4.53
CA GLN A 500 -2.84 12.80 4.69
C GLN A 500 -1.71 12.20 3.85
N ALA A 501 -1.56 12.65 2.60
CA ALA A 501 -0.46 12.21 1.74
C ALA A 501 0.91 12.62 2.32
N ARG A 502 1.01 13.82 2.89
CA ARG A 502 2.21 14.31 3.58
C ARG A 502 2.53 13.47 4.82
N GLN A 503 1.54 13.20 5.69
CA GLN A 503 1.72 12.35 6.87
C GLN A 503 2.14 10.93 6.50
N LEU A 504 1.53 10.33 5.48
CA LEU A 504 1.92 9.00 5.01
C LEU A 504 3.35 9.00 4.46
N ARG A 505 3.73 10.04 3.70
CA ARG A 505 5.10 10.20 3.18
C ARG A 505 6.11 10.32 4.32
N GLU A 506 5.81 11.10 5.36
CA GLU A 506 6.65 11.24 6.55
C GLU A 506 6.76 9.93 7.34
N ALA A 507 5.65 9.21 7.52
CA ALA A 507 5.63 7.90 8.19
C ALA A 507 6.52 6.87 7.47
N VAL A 508 6.53 6.87 6.14
CA VAL A 508 7.41 5.99 5.35
C VAL A 508 8.79 6.60 5.03
N ALA A 509 9.06 7.84 5.47
CA ALA A 509 10.35 8.50 5.27
C ALA A 509 11.45 7.90 6.17
N VAL A 510 11.06 7.32 7.32
CA VAL A 510 11.96 6.59 8.22
C VAL A 510 12.66 5.43 7.50
N PHE A 511 12.00 4.84 6.50
CA PHE A 511 12.58 3.74 5.74
C PHE A 511 13.62 4.23 4.72
N ARG A 512 14.87 3.78 4.84
CA ARG A 512 15.92 3.98 3.85
C ARG A 512 15.86 2.87 2.81
N LEU A 513 15.65 3.24 1.56
CA LEU A 513 15.54 2.31 0.45
C LEU A 513 16.90 2.13 -0.21
N SER A 514 17.11 1.01 -0.89
CA SER A 514 18.30 0.80 -1.69
C SER A 514 18.37 1.84 -2.82
N GLU A 515 19.42 2.66 -2.85
CA GLU A 515 19.78 3.48 -4.00
C GLU A 515 20.43 2.58 -5.06
N GLY A 516 19.63 1.95 -5.91
CA GLY A 516 20.18 1.06 -6.92
C GLY A 516 19.17 0.11 -7.54
N ASP A 517 18.23 0.68 -8.27
CA ASP A 517 17.83 0.26 -9.63
C ASP A 517 16.81 1.31 -10.10
N ALA A 518 17.33 2.51 -10.38
CA ALA A 518 16.70 3.33 -11.40
C ALA A 518 16.79 2.50 -12.68
N TYR A 519 15.73 1.74 -12.95
CA TYR A 519 15.49 1.17 -14.26
C TYR A 519 15.74 2.31 -15.25
N THR A 520 16.83 2.18 -16.00
CA THR A 520 17.01 2.89 -17.25
C THR A 520 15.84 2.51 -18.12
N SER A 521 14.76 3.29 -18.05
CA SER A 521 13.74 3.38 -19.08
C SER A 521 14.39 4.03 -20.30
N GLY A 522 15.25 3.24 -20.95
CA GLY A 522 15.89 3.51 -22.23
C GLY A 522 15.37 2.49 -23.22
N HIS A 523 14.11 2.63 -23.60
CA HIS A 523 13.65 2.21 -24.92
C HIS A 523 12.68 3.26 -25.43
N ASP A 524 13.23 4.14 -26.26
CA ASP A 524 12.49 4.85 -27.29
C ASP A 524 11.64 3.84 -28.06
N GLY A 525 10.35 4.05 -28.00
CA GLY A 525 9.32 3.33 -28.73
C GLY A 525 8.15 4.28 -28.86
N ASP A 526 8.34 5.28 -29.70
CA ASP A 526 7.27 6.08 -30.30
C ASP A 526 6.25 5.12 -30.95
N THR A 527 5.24 4.75 -30.18
CA THR A 527 4.00 4.17 -30.69
C THR A 527 2.85 4.84 -29.97
N ASP A 528 2.42 5.93 -30.58
CA ASP A 528 1.03 6.33 -30.73
C ASP A 528 0.08 5.12 -30.72
N VAL A 529 -0.52 4.83 -29.56
CA VAL A 529 -1.66 3.90 -29.44
C VAL A 529 -2.73 4.54 -28.56
N ALA A 530 -3.53 5.37 -29.22
CA ALA A 530 -4.99 5.44 -29.10
C ALA A 530 -5.59 5.21 -27.70
N ALA A 531 -5.66 6.29 -26.93
CA ALA A 531 -6.70 6.46 -25.91
C ALA A 531 -8.06 6.69 -26.60
N ASN A 532 -8.65 5.63 -27.16
CA ASN A 532 -10.04 5.64 -27.62
C ASN A 532 -10.95 5.31 -26.42
N GLY A 533 -11.18 6.31 -25.57
CA GLY A 533 -12.30 6.39 -24.63
C GLY A 533 -13.21 7.55 -25.04
N PRO A 534 -14.54 7.45 -24.87
CA PRO A 534 -15.50 8.33 -25.52
C PRO A 534 -15.52 9.72 -24.88
N ARG A 535 -14.60 10.59 -25.28
CA ARG A 535 -14.58 12.02 -24.92
C ARG A 535 -14.46 12.95 -26.13
N GLY A 536 -14.77 12.47 -27.32
CA GLY A 536 -14.71 13.24 -28.58
C GLY A 536 -16.03 13.80 -29.11
N ALA A 537 -17.16 13.68 -28.41
CA ALA A 537 -18.48 14.00 -29.00
C ALA A 537 -19.08 15.37 -28.60
N VAL A 538 -18.42 16.21 -27.80
CA VAL A 538 -19.04 17.45 -27.28
C VAL A 538 -18.49 18.74 -27.87
N LEU A 539 -17.42 18.72 -28.67
CA LEU A 539 -16.82 19.94 -29.25
C LEU A 539 -17.01 20.12 -30.77
N ALA A 540 -17.82 19.28 -31.42
CA ALA A 540 -18.08 19.37 -32.87
C ALA A 540 -19.41 20.05 -33.25
N PHE A 541 -20.12 20.70 -32.33
CA PHE A 541 -21.40 21.37 -32.62
C PHE A 541 -21.37 22.90 -32.68
N ALA A 542 -20.21 23.54 -32.48
CA ALA A 542 -20.12 25.01 -32.39
C ALA A 542 -19.50 25.71 -33.62
N ARG A 543 -19.31 25.04 -34.76
CA ARG A 543 -18.66 25.66 -35.94
C ARG A 543 -19.33 25.39 -37.29
N ALA A 544 -20.65 25.29 -37.30
CA ALA A 544 -21.43 25.25 -38.54
C ALA A 544 -22.76 26.01 -38.40
N ARG A 545 -22.69 27.32 -38.09
CA ARG A 545 -23.83 28.24 -38.27
C ARG A 545 -23.37 29.71 -38.31
N GLN A 546 -22.42 29.99 -39.19
CA GLN A 546 -22.23 31.32 -39.77
C GLN A 546 -21.93 31.09 -41.25
N VAL A 547 -22.59 31.86 -42.11
CA VAL A 547 -22.75 31.68 -43.58
C VAL A 547 -23.96 30.81 -43.97
N ALA A 548 -25.14 31.40 -43.83
CA ALA A 548 -26.22 31.43 -44.82
C ALA A 548 -27.16 32.59 -44.48
#